data_AF-A0A519LTS5-F1
#
_entry.id   AF-A0A519LTS5-F1
#
_cell.length_a   1.000
_cell.length_b   1.000
_cell.length_c   1.000
_cell.angle_alpha   90.00
_cell.angle_beta   90.00
_cell.angle_gamma   90.00
#
_symmetry.space_group_name_H-M   'P 1'
#
loop_
_entity.id
_entity.type
_entity.pdbx_description
1 polymer ?
#
loop_
_entity_poly.entity_id
_entity_poly.type
_entity_poly.pdbx_seq_one_letter_code
_entity_poly.pdbx_strand_id
1 'polypeptide(L)'
;MKELNIKVVLLQILGMIFLVNGILQLKFYTVAEKIVWAETHSQYKNSEYWDKLIPTKEGIYNFWPNVYIWIFLGTLIGISIMAFVNWKSKLSSLNIILVAIVLYVLLRLKFFRKEVISELFRSVRALFSDDFGIQCLIEGITFTFIGVTILYLSVIRIYLNSKKQH
;
A
#
# COMPACT_ATOMS: atom_id res chain seq x y z
N MET A 1 -0.53 -29.70 14.58
CA MET A 1 -0.75 -28.32 14.09
C MET A 1 -0.21 -28.25 12.67
N LYS A 2 -0.88 -27.58 11.72
CA LYS A 2 -0.33 -27.41 10.37
C LYS A 2 0.95 -26.59 10.45
N GLU A 3 2.02 -27.09 9.86
CA GLU A 3 3.32 -26.44 9.88
C GLU A 3 3.25 -25.03 9.27
N LEU A 4 3.90 -24.09 9.95
CA LEU A 4 4.00 -22.71 9.49
C LEU A 4 5.04 -22.63 8.37
N ASN A 5 4.60 -22.34 7.15
CA ASN A 5 5.51 -22.18 6.02
C ASN A 5 6.05 -20.74 5.97
N ILE A 6 7.22 -20.52 6.55
CA ILE A 6 7.87 -19.20 6.66
C ILE A 6 8.00 -18.50 5.30
N LYS A 7 8.33 -19.24 4.22
CA LYS A 7 8.47 -18.65 2.88
C LYS A 7 7.18 -18.00 2.39
N VAL A 8 6.05 -18.61 2.73
CA VAL A 8 4.71 -18.16 2.33
C VAL A 8 4.35 -16.91 3.12
N VAL A 9 4.64 -16.91 4.42
CA VAL A 9 4.41 -15.75 5.28
C VAL A 9 5.23 -14.56 4.81
N LEU A 10 6.50 -14.75 4.44
CA LEU A 10 7.34 -13.68 3.88
C LEU A 10 6.76 -13.12 2.57
N LEU A 11 6.31 -13.98 1.66
CA LEU A 11 5.65 -13.54 0.42
C LEU A 11 4.34 -12.80 0.72
N GLN A 12 3.56 -13.25 1.70
CA GLN A 12 2.32 -12.59 2.10
C GLN A 12 2.59 -11.21 2.71
N ILE A 13 3.61 -11.07 3.56
CA ILE A 13 4.05 -9.77 4.08
C ILE A 13 4.43 -8.83 2.93
N LEU A 14 5.25 -9.32 1.99
CA LEU A 14 5.71 -8.51 0.86
C LEU A 14 4.53 -8.11 -0.06
N GLY A 15 3.62 -9.04 -0.36
CA GLY A 15 2.41 -8.76 -1.12
C GLY A 15 1.51 -7.72 -0.45
N MET A 16 1.36 -7.80 0.88
CA MET A 16 0.62 -6.80 1.65
C MET A 16 1.27 -5.42 1.62
N ILE A 17 2.60 -5.35 1.72
CA ILE A 17 3.34 -4.08 1.64
C ILE A 17 3.08 -3.41 0.28
N PHE A 18 3.21 -4.16 -0.81
CA PHE A 18 2.96 -3.63 -2.16
C PHE A 18 1.49 -3.22 -2.36
N LEU A 19 0.54 -4.04 -1.88
CA LEU A 19 -0.89 -3.74 -2.00
C LEU A 19 -1.25 -2.44 -1.26
N VAL A 20 -0.84 -2.31 0.00
CA VAL A 20 -1.12 -1.12 0.81
C VAL A 20 -0.42 0.11 0.23
N ASN A 21 0.82 -0.02 -0.24
CA ASN A 21 1.53 1.10 -0.88
C ASN A 21 0.86 1.51 -2.21
N GLY A 22 0.39 0.57 -3.02
CA GLY A 22 -0.33 0.85 -4.25
C GLY A 22 -1.64 1.61 -4.00
N ILE A 23 -2.44 1.14 -3.04
CA ILE A 23 -3.68 1.83 -2.62
C ILE A 23 -3.39 3.24 -2.10
N LEU A 24 -2.30 3.41 -1.35
CA LEU A 24 -1.87 4.71 -0.85
C LEU A 24 -1.46 5.66 -1.99
N GLN A 25 -0.70 5.19 -2.97
CA GLN A 25 -0.30 5.99 -4.13
C GLN A 25 -1.50 6.39 -4.99
N LEU A 26 -2.48 5.50 -5.17
CA LEU A 26 -3.76 5.85 -5.81
C LEU A 26 -4.50 6.94 -5.03
N LYS A 27 -4.43 6.93 -3.69
CA LYS A 27 -4.99 8.02 -2.89
C LYS A 27 -4.25 9.32 -3.12
N PHE A 28 -2.91 9.31 -3.15
CA PHE A 28 -2.13 10.51 -3.43
C PHE A 28 -2.41 11.10 -4.80
N TYR A 29 -2.62 10.26 -5.82
CA TYR A 29 -3.08 10.72 -7.14
C TYR A 29 -4.35 11.58 -7.05
N THR A 30 -5.36 11.17 -6.27
CA THR A 30 -6.61 11.96 -6.13
C THR A 30 -6.42 13.33 -5.47
N VAL A 31 -5.26 13.59 -4.87
CA VAL A 31 -4.94 14.84 -4.19
C VAL A 31 -3.69 15.50 -4.80
N ALA A 32 -3.13 14.91 -5.87
CA ALA A 32 -1.84 15.30 -6.44
C ALA A 32 -1.85 16.74 -6.95
N GLU A 33 -2.90 17.17 -7.63
CA GLU A 33 -3.05 18.56 -8.09
C GLU A 33 -2.96 19.56 -6.93
N LYS A 34 -3.54 19.25 -5.77
CA LYS A 34 -3.48 20.12 -4.58
C LYS A 34 -2.09 20.15 -3.96
N ILE A 35 -1.37 19.03 -4.00
CA ILE A 35 -0.01 18.89 -3.46
C ILE A 35 0.97 19.66 -4.35
N VAL A 36 0.92 19.43 -5.67
CA VAL A 36 1.76 20.12 -6.66
C VAL A 36 1.50 21.62 -6.62
N TRP A 37 0.23 22.04 -6.58
CA TRP A 37 -0.09 23.47 -6.51
C TRP A 37 0.48 24.14 -5.25
N ALA A 38 0.39 23.49 -4.08
CA ALA A 38 0.93 24.00 -2.83
C ALA A 38 2.46 24.12 -2.83
N GLU A 39 3.15 23.21 -3.53
CA GLU A 39 4.61 23.23 -3.67
C GLU A 39 5.06 24.35 -4.63
N THR A 40 4.44 24.46 -5.81
CA THR A 40 4.78 25.44 -6.84
C THR A 40 4.41 26.87 -6.45
N HIS A 41 3.34 27.06 -5.67
CA HIS A 41 2.85 28.39 -5.23
C HIS A 41 3.16 28.70 -3.76
N SER A 42 4.17 28.05 -3.17
CA SER A 42 4.62 28.25 -1.79
C SER A 42 4.96 29.71 -1.44
N GLN A 43 5.18 30.55 -2.44
CA GLN A 43 5.42 31.99 -2.34
C GLN A 43 4.15 32.80 -2.00
N TYR A 44 2.95 32.26 -2.28
CA TYR A 44 1.66 32.91 -2.04
C TYR A 44 1.04 32.53 -0.69
N LYS A 45 1.80 31.89 0.21
CA LYS A 45 1.37 31.31 1.49
C LYS A 45 0.51 32.21 2.41
N ASN A 46 0.54 33.53 2.20
CA ASN A 46 -0.20 34.54 2.96
C ASN A 46 -1.34 35.22 2.16
N SER A 47 -1.73 34.71 0.99
CA SER A 47 -2.82 35.29 0.19
C SER A 47 -4.19 34.70 0.56
N GLU A 48 -5.24 35.49 0.43
CA GLU A 48 -6.63 35.08 0.71
C GLU A 48 -7.12 33.93 -0.20
N TYR A 49 -6.44 33.70 -1.33
CA TYR A 49 -6.66 32.58 -2.22
C TYR A 49 -6.02 31.26 -1.72
N TRP A 50 -4.96 31.35 -0.91
CA TRP A 50 -4.31 30.17 -0.30
C TRP A 50 -5.25 29.45 0.67
N ASP A 51 -6.03 30.21 1.46
CA ASP A 51 -6.99 29.66 2.43
C ASP A 51 -8.24 29.04 1.78
N LYS A 52 -8.53 29.39 0.53
CA LYS A 52 -9.63 28.77 -0.27
C LYS A 52 -9.21 27.49 -0.98
N LEU A 53 -7.93 27.37 -1.37
CA LEU A 53 -7.42 26.25 -2.18
C LEU A 53 -6.81 25.13 -1.33
N ILE A 54 -6.18 25.48 -0.22
CA ILE A 54 -5.78 24.53 0.80
C ILE A 54 -6.89 24.52 1.84
N PRO A 55 -7.41 23.35 2.23
CA PRO A 55 -8.31 23.33 3.37
C PRO A 55 -7.47 23.82 4.56
N THR A 56 -7.79 25.03 5.05
CA THR A 56 -7.48 25.64 6.36
C THR A 56 -6.93 24.62 7.34
N LYS A 57 -5.95 24.88 8.22
CA LYS A 57 -5.36 23.92 9.21
C LYS A 57 -6.11 22.57 9.43
N GLU A 58 -7.41 22.56 9.67
CA GLU A 58 -8.39 21.47 9.40
C GLU A 58 -8.08 20.50 8.23
N GLY A 59 -7.63 20.93 7.06
CA GLY A 59 -7.28 20.12 5.90
C GLY A 59 -6.06 19.24 6.11
N ILE A 60 -5.04 19.74 6.78
CA ILE A 60 -3.88 18.94 7.19
C ILE A 60 -4.27 17.99 8.32
N TYR A 61 -5.10 18.47 9.26
CA TYR A 61 -5.68 17.65 10.32
C TYR A 61 -6.62 16.57 9.80
N ASN A 62 -7.29 16.76 8.66
CA ASN A 62 -8.15 15.78 8.00
C ASN A 62 -7.39 14.89 7.00
N PHE A 63 -6.30 15.38 6.42
CA PHE A 63 -5.50 14.65 5.43
C PHE A 63 -4.81 13.43 6.04
N TRP A 64 -4.13 13.59 7.18
CA TRP A 64 -3.42 12.47 7.81
C TRP A 64 -4.36 11.36 8.31
N PRO A 65 -5.45 11.65 9.03
CA PRO A 65 -6.46 10.65 9.37
C PRO A 65 -7.04 9.97 8.12
N ASN A 66 -7.30 10.72 7.05
CA ASN A 66 -7.76 10.14 5.78
C ASN A 66 -6.72 9.16 5.21
N VAL A 67 -5.45 9.53 5.17
CA VAL A 67 -4.35 8.63 4.76
C VAL A 67 -4.31 7.34 5.60
N TYR A 68 -4.46 7.45 6.92
CA TYR A 68 -4.51 6.27 7.80
C TYR A 68 -5.75 5.40 7.56
N ILE A 69 -6.91 5.99 7.24
CA ILE A 69 -8.11 5.26 6.84
C ILE A 69 -7.84 4.45 5.56
N TRP A 70 -7.15 5.02 4.57
CA TRP A 70 -6.80 4.31 3.34
C TRP A 70 -5.80 3.16 3.58
N ILE A 71 -4.81 3.36 4.45
CA ILE A 71 -3.89 2.28 4.86
C ILE A 71 -4.67 1.17 5.57
N PHE A 72 -5.61 1.52 6.44
CA PHE A 72 -6.46 0.57 7.14
C PHE A 72 -7.36 -0.21 6.16
N LEU A 73 -8.01 0.48 5.22
CA LEU A 73 -8.81 -0.14 4.15
C LEU A 73 -7.98 -1.09 3.29
N GLY A 74 -6.78 -0.66 2.86
CA GLY A 74 -5.88 -1.51 2.09
C GLY A 74 -5.43 -2.76 2.86
N THR A 75 -5.20 -2.61 4.17
CA THR A 75 -4.90 -3.73 5.07
C THR A 75 -6.10 -4.69 5.17
N LEU A 76 -7.32 -4.17 5.29
CA LEU A 76 -8.55 -4.95 5.40
C LEU A 76 -8.85 -5.73 4.10
N ILE A 77 -8.65 -5.09 2.94
CA ILE A 77 -8.74 -5.73 1.63
C ILE A 77 -7.72 -6.86 1.52
N GLY A 78 -6.46 -6.59 1.85
CA GLY A 78 -5.41 -7.59 1.77
C GLY A 78 -5.61 -8.77 2.72
N ILE A 79 -6.08 -8.52 3.95
CA ILE A 79 -6.48 -9.59 4.89
C ILE A 79 -7.63 -10.41 4.33
N SER A 80 -8.63 -9.77 3.70
CA SER A 80 -9.75 -10.48 3.08
C SER A 80 -9.29 -11.38 1.92
N ILE A 81 -8.38 -10.88 1.07
CA ILE A 81 -7.75 -11.66 0.01
C ILE A 81 -6.98 -12.85 0.61
N MET A 82 -6.15 -12.61 1.63
CA MET A 82 -5.40 -13.68 2.31
C MET A 82 -6.32 -14.71 2.95
N ALA A 83 -7.42 -14.30 3.58
CA ALA A 83 -8.39 -15.20 4.18
C ALA A 83 -9.04 -16.10 3.12
N PHE A 84 -9.50 -15.51 2.01
CA PHE A 84 -10.07 -16.26 0.89
C PHE A 84 -9.08 -17.27 0.28
N VAL A 85 -7.85 -16.82 0.05
CA VAL A 85 -6.81 -17.64 -0.58
C VAL A 85 -6.32 -18.73 0.38
N ASN A 86 -6.10 -18.42 1.67
CA ASN A 86 -5.70 -19.40 2.69
C ASN A 86 -6.79 -20.45 2.96
N TRP A 87 -8.07 -20.06 2.90
CA TRP A 87 -9.20 -20.98 2.99
C TRP A 87 -9.11 -22.05 1.89
N LYS A 88 -8.90 -21.62 0.64
CA LYS A 88 -8.86 -22.53 -0.53
C LYS A 88 -7.72 -23.56 -0.45
N SER A 89 -6.57 -23.18 0.11
CA SER A 89 -5.40 -24.06 0.24
C SER A 89 -5.24 -24.69 1.62
N LYS A 90 -6.24 -24.58 2.49
CA LYS A 90 -6.24 -25.14 3.84
C LYS A 90 -5.00 -24.70 4.66
N LEU A 91 -4.47 -23.51 4.43
CA LEU A 91 -3.32 -23.00 5.18
C LEU A 91 -3.71 -22.63 6.61
N SER A 92 -2.71 -22.60 7.51
CA SER A 92 -2.95 -22.23 8.90
C SER A 92 -3.34 -20.75 9.01
N SER A 93 -4.37 -20.46 9.81
CA SER A 93 -4.77 -19.09 10.14
C SER A 93 -3.68 -18.30 10.89
N LEU A 94 -2.70 -19.00 11.48
CA LEU A 94 -1.52 -18.39 12.11
C LEU A 94 -0.73 -17.48 11.15
N ASN A 95 -0.72 -17.78 9.85
CA ASN A 95 -0.05 -16.95 8.85
C ASN A 95 -0.67 -15.55 8.79
N ILE A 96 -2.00 -15.47 8.82
CA ILE A 96 -2.73 -14.19 8.76
C ILE A 96 -2.43 -13.35 10.01
N ILE A 97 -2.41 -14.00 11.18
CA ILE A 97 -2.11 -13.34 12.46
C ILE A 97 -0.68 -12.77 12.42
N LEU A 98 0.30 -13.55 11.94
CA LEU A 98 1.69 -13.10 11.88
C LEU A 98 1.86 -11.93 10.89
N VAL A 99 1.22 -11.99 9.72
CA VAL A 99 1.22 -10.89 8.76
C VAL A 99 0.57 -9.63 9.35
N ALA A 100 -0.55 -9.77 10.05
CA ALA A 100 -1.23 -8.64 10.69
C ALA A 100 -0.36 -7.97 11.77
N ILE A 101 0.36 -8.75 12.58
CA ILE A 101 1.31 -8.23 13.57
C ILE A 101 2.43 -7.43 12.87
N VAL A 102 3.02 -7.98 11.81
CA VAL A 102 4.09 -7.31 11.06
C VAL A 102 3.58 -5.99 10.45
N LEU A 103 2.40 -6.00 9.84
CA LEU A 103 1.80 -4.79 9.27
C LEU A 103 1.51 -3.73 10.33
N TYR A 104 1.05 -4.14 11.51
CA TYR A 104 0.85 -3.23 12.63
C TYR A 104 2.16 -2.56 13.07
N VAL A 105 3.26 -3.33 13.14
CA VAL A 105 4.59 -2.77 13.43
C VAL A 105 5.02 -1.78 12.36
N LEU A 106 4.87 -2.12 11.07
CA LEU A 106 5.20 -1.21 9.96
C LEU A 106 4.37 0.08 9.99
N LEU A 107 3.08 -0.02 10.33
CA LEU A 107 2.19 1.12 10.49
C LEU A 107 2.65 2.04 11.63
N ARG A 108 3.03 1.45 12.78
CA ARG A 108 3.56 2.20 13.94
C ARG A 108 4.87 2.91 13.61
N LEU A 109 5.73 2.30 12.81
CA LEU A 109 6.99 2.88 12.32
C LEU A 109 6.78 3.96 11.24
N LYS A 110 5.53 4.24 10.86
CA LYS A 110 5.16 5.19 9.78
C LYS A 110 5.77 4.79 8.43
N PHE A 111 6.02 3.50 8.20
CA PHE A 111 6.68 2.99 6.99
C PHE A 111 5.95 3.40 5.71
N PHE A 112 4.63 3.19 5.66
CA PHE A 112 3.80 3.56 4.51
C PHE A 112 3.71 5.08 4.31
N ARG A 113 3.67 5.85 5.40
CA ARG A 113 3.63 7.32 5.36
C ARG A 113 4.91 7.91 4.78
N LYS A 114 6.06 7.31 5.06
CA LYS A 114 7.35 7.77 4.54
C LYS A 114 7.56 7.40 3.07
N GLU A 115 6.59 6.71 2.45
CA GLU A 115 6.69 6.29 1.06
C GLU A 115 7.97 5.49 0.76
N VAL A 116 8.47 4.72 1.73
CA VAL A 116 9.79 4.04 1.64
C VAL A 116 9.91 3.18 0.38
N ILE A 117 8.83 2.47 0.00
CA ILE A 117 8.82 1.67 -1.23
C ILE A 117 8.90 2.58 -2.46
N SER A 118 8.12 3.64 -2.50
CA SER A 118 8.13 4.58 -3.61
C SER A 118 9.46 5.35 -3.72
N GLU A 119 10.13 5.61 -2.60
CA GLU A 119 11.47 6.20 -2.59
C GLU A 119 12.52 5.24 -3.19
N LEU A 120 12.42 3.93 -2.92
CA LEU A 120 13.27 2.92 -3.55
C LEU A 120 13.06 2.85 -5.08
N PHE A 121 11.83 3.12 -5.55
CA PHE A 121 11.49 3.12 -6.97
C PHE A 121 11.58 4.51 -7.62
N ARG A 122 12.09 5.54 -6.92
CA ARG A 122 12.13 6.92 -7.42
C ARG A 122 12.87 7.07 -8.76
N SER A 123 13.97 6.33 -8.95
CA SER A 123 14.72 6.35 -10.21
C SER A 123 13.93 5.75 -11.38
N VAL A 124 13.08 4.76 -11.10
CA VAL A 124 12.21 4.15 -12.10
C VAL A 124 11.04 5.10 -12.40
N ARG A 125 10.48 5.73 -11.36
CA ARG A 125 9.40 6.72 -11.46
C ARG A 125 9.76 7.89 -12.39
N ALA A 126 10.96 8.45 -12.23
CA ALA A 126 11.44 9.57 -13.04
C ALA A 126 11.60 9.24 -14.54
N LEU A 127 11.61 7.96 -14.92
CA LEU A 127 11.68 7.56 -16.33
C LEU A 127 10.30 7.54 -17.03
N PHE A 128 9.20 7.49 -16.28
CA PHE A 128 7.85 7.33 -16.86
C PHE A 128 7.15 8.66 -17.13
N SER A 129 7.29 9.64 -16.23
CA SER A 129 6.69 10.96 -16.38
C SER A 129 7.33 11.93 -15.40
N ASP A 130 7.38 13.22 -15.75
CA ASP A 130 7.80 14.30 -14.83
C ASP A 130 6.63 14.81 -13.96
N ASP A 131 5.38 14.43 -14.29
CA ASP A 131 4.20 14.85 -13.54
C ASP A 131 3.97 13.96 -12.31
N PHE A 132 3.96 14.56 -11.12
CA PHE A 132 3.79 13.86 -9.84
C PHE A 132 2.48 13.06 -9.75
N GLY A 133 1.38 13.58 -10.32
CA GLY A 133 0.10 12.87 -10.34
C GLY A 133 0.17 11.61 -11.19
N ILE A 134 0.70 11.72 -12.41
CA ILE A 134 0.88 10.58 -13.32
C ILE A 134 1.80 9.54 -12.70
N GLN A 135 2.89 9.97 -12.03
CA GLN A 135 3.78 9.09 -11.29
C GLN A 135 3.05 8.30 -10.20
N CYS A 136 2.24 8.97 -9.35
CA CYS A 136 1.44 8.32 -8.32
C CYS A 136 0.41 7.34 -8.90
N LEU A 137 -0.21 7.68 -10.04
CA LEU A 137 -1.18 6.81 -10.70
C LEU A 137 -0.53 5.51 -11.21
N ILE A 138 0.57 5.64 -11.96
CA ILE A 138 1.31 4.51 -12.52
C ILE A 138 1.79 3.60 -11.39
N GLU A 139 2.48 4.16 -10.39
CA GLU A 139 2.94 3.38 -9.25
C GLU A 139 1.80 2.72 -8.48
N GLY A 140 0.70 3.45 -8.27
CA GLY A 140 -0.47 2.96 -7.58
C GLY A 140 -1.03 1.70 -8.25
N ILE A 141 -1.19 1.73 -9.57
CA ILE A 141 -1.68 0.59 -10.36
C ILE A 141 -0.65 -0.55 -10.32
N THR A 142 0.63 -0.25 -10.59
CA THR A 142 1.68 -1.26 -10.66
C THR A 142 1.88 -1.97 -9.32
N PHE A 143 1.99 -1.25 -8.22
CA PHE A 143 2.17 -1.84 -6.89
C PHE A 143 0.93 -2.59 -6.42
N THR A 144 -0.28 -2.11 -6.71
CA THR A 144 -1.50 -2.85 -6.41
C THR A 144 -1.52 -4.19 -7.15
N PHE A 145 -1.21 -4.20 -8.44
CA PHE A 145 -1.21 -5.41 -9.26
C PHE A 145 -0.13 -6.40 -8.81
N ILE A 146 1.07 -5.91 -8.51
CA ILE A 146 2.16 -6.72 -7.94
C ILE A 146 1.74 -7.31 -6.59
N GLY A 147 1.17 -6.50 -5.70
CA GLY A 147 0.71 -6.92 -4.38
C GLY A 147 -0.31 -8.05 -4.47
N VAL A 148 -1.37 -7.88 -5.27
CA VAL A 148 -2.40 -8.92 -5.49
C VAL A 148 -1.79 -10.18 -6.09
N THR A 149 -0.92 -10.04 -7.10
CA THR A 149 -0.28 -11.18 -7.77
C THR A 149 0.58 -11.97 -6.79
N ILE A 150 1.37 -11.31 -5.95
CA ILE A 150 2.21 -11.97 -4.94
C ILE A 150 1.35 -12.69 -3.91
N LEU A 151 0.28 -12.04 -3.41
CA LEU A 151 -0.66 -12.67 -2.48
C LEU A 151 -1.28 -13.93 -3.08
N TYR A 152 -1.70 -13.89 -4.35
CA TYR A 152 -2.25 -15.04 -5.05
C TYR A 152 -1.21 -16.15 -5.30
N LEU A 153 -0.03 -15.80 -5.81
CA LEU A 153 1.04 -16.76 -6.14
C LEU A 153 1.65 -17.40 -4.89
N SER A 154 1.68 -16.69 -3.76
CA SER A 154 2.20 -17.19 -2.49
C SER A 154 1.55 -18.51 -2.08
N VAL A 155 0.28 -18.69 -2.46
CA VAL A 155 -0.52 -19.86 -2.09
C VAL A 155 -0.66 -20.87 -3.23
N ILE A 156 -0.70 -20.43 -4.50
CA ILE A 156 -0.81 -21.36 -5.63
C ILE A 156 0.40 -22.30 -5.73
N ARG A 157 1.60 -21.82 -5.39
CA ARG A 157 2.81 -22.66 -5.33
C ARG A 157 2.69 -23.78 -4.31
N ILE A 158 2.04 -23.53 -3.18
CA ILE A 158 1.84 -24.55 -2.14
C ILE A 158 0.77 -25.54 -2.57
N TYR A 159 -0.33 -25.06 -3.15
CA TYR A 159 -1.39 -25.92 -3.67
C TYR A 159 -0.85 -26.90 -4.71
N LEU A 160 -0.01 -26.42 -5.64
CA LEU A 160 0.63 -27.27 -6.66
C LEU A 160 1.65 -28.25 -6.06
N ASN A 161 2.45 -27.83 -5.08
CA ASN A 161 3.40 -28.73 -4.42
C ASN A 161 2.70 -29.79 -3.54
N SER A 162 1.62 -29.44 -2.86
CA SER A 162 0.83 -30.38 -2.04
C SER A 162 0.16 -31.47 -2.89
N LYS A 163 -0.17 -31.18 -4.16
CA LYS A 163 -0.78 -32.14 -5.08
C LYS A 163 0.24 -33.08 -5.74
N LYS A 164 1.53 -32.72 -5.76
CA LYS A 164 2.61 -33.58 -6.28
C LYS A 164 3.10 -34.63 -5.29
N GLN A 165 2.72 -34.54 -4.01
CA GLN A 165 3.11 -35.47 -2.96
C GLN A 165 2.04 -36.54 -2.66
N HIS A 166 0.95 -36.56 -3.43
CA HIS A 166 -0.08 -37.59 -3.43
C HIS A 166 -0.14 -38.24 -4.80
#